data_AF-A0A1F6JWU2-F1
#
_entry.id   AF-A0A1F6JWU2-F1
#
_cell.length_a   1.000
_cell.length_b   1.000
_cell.length_c   1.000
_cell.angle_alpha   90.00
_cell.angle_beta   90.00
_cell.angle_gamma   90.00
#
_symmetry.space_group_name_H-M   'P 1'
#
loop_
_entity.id
_entity.type
_entity.pdbx_description
1 polymer ?
#
loop_
_entity_poly.entity_id
_entity_poly.type
_entity_poly.pdbx_seq_one_letter_code
_entity_poly.pdbx_strand_id
1 'polypeptide(L)' 'MNYPKKASIELINEVQKALDDIVFGSIELYVQNRKVTQITVRHIKKTNVETRKTPDIRTQDEANIKIGIDKQ' A
#
# COMPACT_ATOMS: atom_id res chain seq x y z
N MET A 1 14.81 -12.80 32.20
CA MET A 1 14.55 -11.34 32.35
C MET A 1 13.05 -11.12 32.21
N ASN A 2 12.39 -10.62 33.26
CA ASN A 2 10.96 -10.31 33.24
C ASN A 2 10.82 -8.83 32.86
N TYR A 3 10.23 -8.53 31.70
CA TYR A 3 9.93 -7.14 31.34
C TYR A 3 8.76 -6.66 32.21
N PRO A 4 8.86 -5.47 32.84
CA PRO A 4 7.76 -4.95 33.62
C PRO A 4 6.55 -4.74 32.72
N LYS A 5 5.42 -5.41 33.03
CA LYS A 5 4.18 -5.36 32.23
C LYS A 5 3.76 -3.94 31.82
N LYS A 6 4.01 -2.94 32.68
CA LYS A 6 3.72 -1.52 32.41
C LYS A 6 4.47 -0.99 31.18
N ALA A 7 5.78 -1.24 31.07
CA ALA A 7 6.57 -0.79 29.93
C ALA A 7 6.15 -1.46 28.61
N SER A 8 5.67 -2.70 28.68
CA SER A 8 5.12 -3.40 27.52
C SER A 8 3.79 -2.78 27.06
N ILE A 9 2.93 -2.39 28.00
CA ILE A 9 1.65 -1.74 27.71
C ILE A 9 1.88 -0.36 27.09
N GLU A 10 2.83 0.42 27.63
CA GLU A 10 3.19 1.74 27.09
C GLU A 10 3.66 1.65 25.63
N LEU A 11 4.57 0.72 25.33
CA LEU A 11 5.04 0.52 23.96
C LEU A 11 3.92 0.08 23.00
N ILE A 12 3.06 -0.84 23.44
CA ILE A 12 1.92 -1.28 22.62
C ILE A 12 0.99 -0.10 22.32
N ASN A 13 0.72 0.75 23.31
CA ASN A 13 -0.11 1.94 23.13
C ASN A 13 0.52 2.96 22.17
N GLU A 14 1.84 3.14 22.23
CA GLU A 14 2.55 4.01 21.28
C GLU A 14 2.45 3.49 19.84
N VAL A 15 2.65 2.19 19.64
CA VAL A 15 2.51 1.55 18.32
C VAL A 15 1.07 1.66 17.82
N GLN A 16 0.09 1.42 18.70
CA GLN A 16 -1.32 1.50 18.34
C GLN A 16 -1.72 2.93 17.96
N LYS A 17 -1.30 3.94 18.74
CA LYS A 17 -1.53 5.35 18.42
C LYS A 17 -0.89 5.74 17.08
N ALA A 18 0.31 5.25 16.80
CA ALA A 18 0.98 5.51 15.54
C ALA A 18 0.26 4.84 14.35
N LEU A 19 -0.36 3.67 14.54
CA LEU A 19 -1.19 3.02 13.52
C LEU A 19 -2.48 3.77 13.27
N ASP A 20 -3.14 4.23 14.33
CA ASP A 20 -4.41 4.95 14.26
C ASP A 20 -4.27 6.32 13.54
N ASP A 21 -3.09 6.92 13.56
CA ASP A 21 -2.78 8.20 12.89
C ASP A 21 -2.63 8.05 11.36
N ILE A 22 -2.40 6.83 10.85
CA ILE A 22 -2.05 6.60 9.45
C ILE A 22 -3.26 6.14 8.63
N VAL A 23 -3.65 6.93 7.64
CA VAL A 23 -4.63 6.51 6.62
C VAL A 23 -3.99 5.62 5.55
N PHE A 24 -2.81 6.00 5.06
CA PHE A 24 -1.98 5.26 4.11
C PHE A 24 -0.53 5.49 4.46
N GLY A 25 0.26 4.42 4.59
CA GLY A 25 1.62 4.56 5.09
C GLY A 25 2.23 3.30 5.65
N SER A 26 3.29 3.49 6.43
CA SER A 26 3.97 2.43 7.17
C SER A 26 4.50 2.96 8.50
N ILE A 27 4.70 2.05 9.45
CA ILE A 27 5.45 2.30 10.69
C ILE A 27 6.71 1.47 10.65
N GLU A 28 7.82 2.08 11.05
CA GLU A 28 9.12 1.44 11.16
C GLU A 28 9.55 1.43 12.63
N LEU A 29 9.92 0.26 13.14
CA LEU A 29 10.36 0.05 14.51
C LEU A 29 11.85 -0.31 14.51
N TYR A 30 12.65 0.47 15.22
CA TYR A 30 14.07 0.18 15.41
C TYR A 30 14.27 -0.48 16.77
N VAL A 31 14.89 -1.66 16.76
CA VAL A 31 15.13 -2.46 17.96
C VAL A 31 16.62 -2.66 18.15
N GLN A 32 17.13 -2.29 19.32
CA GLN A 32 18.50 -2.57 19.75
C GLN A 32 18.49 -3.18 21.15
N ASN A 33 19.34 -4.18 21.39
CA ASN A 33 19.42 -4.85 22.69
C ASN A 33 18.04 -5.31 23.22
N ARG A 34 17.19 -5.82 22.32
CA ARG A 34 15.80 -6.25 22.61
C ARG A 34 14.86 -5.14 23.12
N LYS A 35 15.22 -3.88 22.94
CA LYS A 35 14.44 -2.69 23.29
C LYS A 35 14.15 -1.86 22.04
N VAL A 36 12.91 -1.39 21.90
CA VAL A 36 12.58 -0.39 20.87
C VAL A 36 13.26 0.93 21.23
N THR A 37 14.02 1.48 20.30
CA THR A 37 14.76 2.73 20.49
C THR A 37 14.18 3.88 19.67
N GLN A 38 13.46 3.57 18.59
CA GLN A 38 12.81 4.56 17.74
C GLN A 38 11.60 3.95 17.05
N ILE A 39 10.56 4.77 16.91
CA ILE A 39 9.36 4.52 16.10
C ILE A 39 9.29 5.65 15.08
N THR A 40 9.25 5.30 13.80
CA THR A 40 9.10 6.27 12.69
C THR A 40 7.79 6.00 11.97
N VAL A 41 7.04 7.06 11.68
CA VAL A 41 5.79 7.00 10.92
C VAL A 41 6.00 7.60 9.54
N ARG A 42 5.72 6.82 8.50
CA ARG A 42 5.78 7.26 7.10
C ARG A 42 4.38 7.38 6.53
N HIS A 43 3.94 8.61 6.32
CA HIS A 43 2.69 8.90 5.62
C HIS A 43 2.88 8.79 4.10
N ILE A 44 2.06 7.98 3.44
CA ILE A 44 2.05 7.81 1.98
C ILE A 44 0.79 8.47 1.45
N LYS A 45 0.94 9.57 0.71
CA LYS A 45 -0.19 10.20 0.04
C LYS A 45 -0.56 9.38 -1.19
N LYS A 46 -1.76 8.80 -1.21
CA LYS A 46 -2.31 8.16 -2.42
C LYS A 46 -2.44 9.24 -3.51
N THR A 47 -1.81 8.99 -4.65
CA THR A 47 -1.98 9.81 -5.86
C THR A 47 -2.89 9.08 -6.83
N ASN A 48 -3.75 9.81 -7.54
CA ASN A 48 -4.50 9.24 -8.65
C ASN A 48 -3.55 9.13 -9.83
N VAL A 49 -3.06 7.92 -10.08
CA VAL A 49 -2.40 7.59 -11.34
C VAL A 49 -3.50 7.23 -12.33
N GLU A 50 -3.78 8.11 -13.28
CA GLU A 50 -4.57 7.74 -14.45
C GLU A 50 -3.79 6.69 -15.24
N THR A 51 -4.18 5.43 -15.08
CA THR A 51 -3.76 4.38 -16.01
C THR A 51 -4.46 4.67 -17.32
N ARG A 52 -3.80 5.41 -18.21
CA ARG A 52 -4.23 5.48 -19.61
C ARG A 52 -4.30 4.04 -20.10
N LYS A 53 -5.51 3.53 -20.33
CA LYS A 53 -5.70 2.26 -21.01
C LYS A 53 -5.05 2.42 -22.37
N THR A 54 -3.88 1.83 -22.57
CA THR A 54 -3.36 1.62 -23.91
C THR A 54 -4.47 0.88 -24.66
N PRO A 55 -5.00 1.42 -25.77
CA PRO A 55 -6.04 0.71 -26.51
C PRO A 55 -5.48 -0.65 -26.88
N ASP A 56 -6.18 -1.71 -26.45
CA ASP A 56 -5.85 -3.08 -26.81
C ASP A 56 -5.98 -3.20 -28.33
N ILE A 57 -4.85 -3.37 -29.03
CA ILE A 57 -4.79 -3.44 -30.50
C ILE A 57 -5.58 -4.65 -31.03
N ARG A 58 -5.95 -5.61 -30.17
CA ARG A 58 -6.64 -6.85 -30.55
C ARG A 58 -8.05 -6.66 -31.11
N THR A 59 -8.68 -5.49 -30.98
CA THR A 59 -10.05 -5.27 -31.47
C THR A 59 -10.12 -4.76 -32.92
N GLN A 60 -9.01 -4.34 -33.54
CA GLN A 60 -9.03 -3.85 -34.93
C GLN A 60 -9.06 -4.98 -35.98
N ASP A 61 -8.51 -6.15 -35.66
CA ASP A 61 -8.53 -7.28 -36.60
C ASP A 61 -9.93 -7.90 -36.71
N GLU A 62 -10.71 -7.96 -35.62
CA GLU A 62 -12.09 -8.44 -35.65
C GLU A 62 -13.04 -7.50 -36.40
N ALA A 63 -12.79 -6.18 -36.32
CA ALA A 63 -13.56 -5.20 -37.07
C ALA A 63 -13.37 -5.38 -38.57
N ASN A 64 -12.12 -5.54 -39.03
CA ASN A 64 -11.79 -5.73 -40.45
C ASN A 64 -12.33 -7.05 -41.04
N ILE A 65 -12.41 -8.12 -40.23
CA ILE A 65 -13.03 -9.38 -40.67
C ILE A 65 -14.53 -9.22 -40.90
N LYS A 66 -15.26 -8.48 -40.04
CA LYS A 66 -16.71 -8.28 -40.20
C LYS A 66 -17.11 -7.41 -41.40
N ILE A 67 -16.31 -6.38 -41.76
CA ILE A 67 -16.64 -5.51 -42.91
C ILE A 67 -16.47 -6.24 -44.27
N GLY A 68 -15.68 -7.31 -44.31
CA GLY A 68 -15.42 -8.10 -45.53
C GLY A 68 -16.48 -9.16 -45.84
N ILE A 69 -17.30 -9.57 -44.86
CA ILE A 69 -18.31 -10.63 -45.04
C ILE A 69 -19.65 -10.06 -45.52
N ASP A 70 -19.94 -8.80 -45.21
CA ASP A 70 -21.21 -8.12 -45.56
C ASP A 70 -21.20 -7.49 -46.97
N LYS A 71 -20.14 -7.72 -47.76
CA LYS A 71 -19.99 -7.19 -49.14
C LYS A 71 -20.03 -8.26 -50.23
N GLN A 72 -20.47 -9.48 -49.94
CA GLN A 72 -20.75 -10.50 -50.95
C GLN A 72 -22.25 -10.62 -51.25
#